data_AF-A0A2S7T5W6-F1
#
_entry.id   AF-A0A2S7T5W6-F1
#
_cell.length_a   1.000
_cell.length_b   1.000
_cell.length_c   1.000
_cell.angle_alpha   90.00
_cell.angle_beta   90.00
_cell.angle_gamma   90.00
#
_symmetry.space_group_name_H-M   'P 1'
#
loop_
_entity.id
_entity.type
_entity.pdbx_description
1 polymer ?
#
loop_
_entity_poly.entity_id
_entity_poly.type
_entity_poly.pdbx_seq_one_letter_code
_entity_poly.pdbx_strand_id
1 'polypeptide(L)'
;MRLKAGALQLVLFIGVLVCVLLMAFVLLISTKSQFQAKQNVLITLIKQGQNLPSTPPSHHWGLFEKSTQNPSFKKVKWKGLSLVGSTAEPKTALYLKDQGFPVVLAGNARIEGNAFLPERGIKRGNIRGLGYLGDYLVYGDQKQSRKSLPQLSPGSRDQLEDLYGDYSRGIRLTNIPAELSASYTEETQRIEGDMILLNNQKLKGNILVQASNKIIVGKRSELFGVVLIAPKIEIQSDVYGAFQAFATEQIQVGNRVELAFPSVLCVYQQSAPPEETVPPIKLALGEGSNIRGSLLYIERTGVEKIDHNPDIQIPENSRVDGQVYCQGSLDLQGQVNGIVYTSLFQTFQNGSNYINHLFNGQINRAALPEEYAGISIGNQNQKARAQWLD
;
A
#
# COMPACT_ATOMS: atom_id res chain seq x y z
N MET A 1 -73.90 -20.18 -39.90
CA MET A 1 -72.98 -19.06 -39.62
C MET A 1 -71.55 -19.55 -39.88
N ARG A 2 -70.98 -19.28 -41.07
CA ARG A 2 -69.62 -19.75 -41.41
C ARG A 2 -68.63 -18.75 -40.80
N LEU A 3 -68.05 -19.06 -39.64
CA LEU A 3 -66.88 -18.32 -39.16
C LEU A 3 -65.76 -18.49 -40.21
N LYS A 4 -65.25 -17.37 -40.73
CA LYS A 4 -64.11 -17.35 -41.66
C LYS A 4 -62.92 -18.02 -40.96
N ALA A 5 -62.49 -19.18 -41.44
CA ALA A 5 -61.40 -19.99 -40.88
C ALA A 5 -60.11 -19.18 -40.61
N GLY A 6 -59.84 -18.12 -41.38
CA GLY A 6 -58.70 -17.24 -41.17
C GLY A 6 -58.73 -16.40 -39.88
N ALA A 7 -59.93 -16.04 -39.37
CA ALA A 7 -60.03 -15.29 -38.12
C ALA A 7 -59.66 -16.15 -36.90
N LEU A 8 -60.00 -17.45 -36.94
CA LEU A 8 -59.67 -18.39 -35.88
C LEU A 8 -58.16 -18.70 -35.82
N GLN A 9 -57.50 -18.85 -36.98
CA GLN A 9 -56.05 -19.03 -37.05
C GLN A 9 -55.28 -17.81 -36.53
N LEU A 10 -55.73 -16.59 -36.85
CA LEU A 10 -55.10 -15.36 -36.35
C LEU A 10 -55.20 -15.25 -34.82
N VAL A 11 -56.37 -15.53 -34.25
CA VAL A 11 -56.59 -15.50 -32.79
C VAL A 11 -55.73 -16.57 -32.09
N LEU A 12 -55.63 -17.77 -32.67
CA LEU A 12 -54.80 -18.84 -32.13
C LEU A 12 -53.31 -18.46 -32.17
N PHE A 13 -52.85 -17.87 -33.27
CA PHE A 13 -51.46 -17.43 -33.43
C PHE A 13 -51.10 -16.31 -32.43
N ILE A 14 -51.96 -15.31 -32.29
CA ILE A 14 -51.79 -14.23 -31.31
C ILE A 14 -51.80 -14.79 -29.89
N GLY A 15 -52.70 -15.74 -29.59
CA GLY A 15 -52.76 -16.39 -28.28
C GLY A 15 -51.48 -17.15 -27.93
N VAL A 16 -50.93 -17.92 -28.87
CA VAL A 16 -49.65 -18.62 -28.71
C VAL A 16 -48.50 -17.62 -28.52
N LEU A 17 -48.46 -16.56 -29.34
CA LEU A 17 -47.44 -15.52 -29.24
C LEU A 17 -47.44 -14.86 -27.86
N VAL A 18 -48.62 -14.47 -27.36
CA VAL A 18 -48.79 -13.87 -26.04
C VAL A 18 -48.36 -14.83 -24.93
N CYS A 19 -48.72 -16.12 -25.02
CA CYS A 19 -48.29 -17.13 -24.05
C CYS A 19 -46.76 -17.30 -24.02
N VAL A 20 -46.10 -17.35 -25.18
CA VAL A 20 -44.63 -17.46 -25.26
C VAL A 20 -43.98 -16.22 -24.67
N LEU A 21 -44.52 -15.03 -24.95
CA LEU A 21 -44.00 -13.75 -24.44
C LEU A 21 -44.14 -13.66 -22.91
N LEU A 22 -45.28 -14.08 -22.37
CA LEU A 22 -45.50 -14.15 -20.92
C LEU A 22 -44.57 -15.16 -20.25
N MET A 23 -44.37 -16.34 -20.85
CA MET A 23 -43.48 -17.37 -20.31
C MET A 23 -42.02 -16.90 -20.29
N ALA A 24 -41.55 -16.24 -21.35
CA ALA A 24 -40.22 -15.62 -21.40
C ALA A 24 -40.06 -14.53 -20.32
N PHE A 25 -41.09 -13.71 -20.10
CA PHE A 25 -41.06 -12.66 -19.09
C PHE A 25 -40.99 -13.23 -17.66
N VAL A 26 -41.76 -14.29 -17.38
CA VAL A 26 -41.73 -15.00 -16.09
C VAL A 26 -40.37 -15.66 -15.86
N LEU A 27 -39.78 -16.29 -16.88
CA LEU A 27 -38.43 -16.85 -16.82
C LEU A 27 -37.37 -15.78 -16.54
N LEU A 28 -37.47 -14.62 -17.17
CA LEU A 28 -36.56 -13.49 -16.95
C LEU A 28 -36.64 -12.98 -15.50
N ILE A 29 -37.86 -12.79 -14.98
CA ILE A 29 -38.10 -12.34 -13.60
C ILE A 29 -37.54 -13.35 -12.60
N SER A 30 -37.86 -14.63 -12.80
CA SER A 30 -37.34 -15.75 -12.00
C SER A 30 -35.81 -15.75 -11.96
N THR A 31 -35.18 -15.66 -13.12
CA THR A 31 -33.71 -15.67 -13.26
C THR A 31 -33.09 -14.47 -12.56
N LYS A 32 -33.66 -13.27 -12.74
CA LYS A 32 -33.21 -12.04 -12.08
C LYS A 32 -33.35 -12.14 -10.56
N SER A 33 -34.46 -12.68 -10.06
CA SER A 33 -34.68 -12.89 -8.63
C SER A 33 -33.69 -13.89 -8.05
N GLN A 34 -33.40 -15.00 -8.74
CA GLN A 34 -32.39 -15.96 -8.28
C GLN A 34 -30.98 -15.37 -8.31
N PHE A 35 -30.66 -14.57 -9.32
CA PHE A 35 -29.38 -13.87 -9.40
C PHE A 35 -29.19 -12.89 -8.25
N GLN A 36 -30.21 -12.06 -7.95
CA GLN A 36 -30.19 -11.14 -6.81
C GLN A 36 -30.03 -11.88 -5.47
N ALA A 37 -30.72 -13.01 -5.28
CA ALA A 37 -30.59 -13.81 -4.06
C ALA A 37 -29.16 -14.36 -3.90
N LYS A 38 -28.55 -14.87 -4.98
CA LYS A 38 -27.16 -15.36 -4.96
C LYS A 38 -26.16 -14.22 -4.72
N GLN A 39 -26.37 -13.07 -5.36
CA GLN A 39 -25.51 -11.89 -5.20
C GLN A 39 -25.56 -11.35 -3.76
N ASN A 40 -26.75 -11.29 -3.15
CA ASN A 40 -26.92 -10.86 -1.77
C ASN A 40 -26.20 -11.80 -0.80
N VAL A 41 -26.31 -13.12 -1.00
CA VAL A 41 -25.57 -14.10 -0.20
C VAL A 41 -24.06 -13.88 -0.31
N LEU A 42 -23.54 -13.65 -1.52
CA LEU A 42 -22.11 -13.38 -1.73
C LEU A 42 -21.65 -12.08 -1.05
N ILE A 43 -22.41 -10.99 -1.20
CA ILE A 43 -22.10 -9.70 -0.55
C ILE A 43 -22.13 -9.86 0.98
N THR A 44 -23.12 -10.58 1.53
CA THR A 44 -23.20 -10.84 2.97
C THR A 44 -22.02 -11.68 3.47
N LEU A 45 -21.60 -12.70 2.70
CA LEU A 45 -20.40 -13.50 3.02
C LEU A 45 -19.12 -12.64 3.02
N ILE A 46 -18.96 -11.75 2.03
CA ILE A 46 -17.81 -10.83 1.95
C ILE A 46 -17.79 -9.88 3.15
N LYS A 47 -18.95 -9.33 3.53
CA LYS A 47 -19.12 -8.45 4.70
C LYS A 47 -18.87 -9.19 6.02
N GLN A 48 -19.41 -10.40 6.19
CA GLN A 48 -19.16 -11.21 7.39
C GLN A 48 -17.68 -11.57 7.55
N GLY A 49 -16.99 -11.84 6.44
CA GLY A 49 -15.55 -12.04 6.46
C GLY A 49 -14.74 -10.79 6.86
N GLN A 50 -15.31 -9.59 6.89
CA GLN A 50 -14.57 -8.42 7.39
C GLN A 50 -14.38 -8.47 8.92
N ASN A 51 -15.22 -9.20 9.65
CA ASN A 51 -15.04 -9.48 11.07
C ASN A 51 -14.13 -10.72 11.23
N LEU A 52 -12.82 -10.49 11.28
CA LEU A 52 -11.81 -11.54 11.30
C LEU A 52 -11.60 -12.13 12.71
N PRO A 53 -11.86 -13.44 12.95
CA PRO A 53 -11.34 -14.12 14.13
C PRO A 53 -9.81 -14.29 14.03
N SER A 54 -9.11 -14.12 15.15
CA SER A 54 -7.66 -14.31 15.25
C SER A 54 -7.28 -15.77 14.97
N THR A 55 -6.74 -16.03 13.78
CA THR A 55 -6.09 -17.31 13.43
C THR A 55 -4.65 -17.27 13.94
N PRO A 56 -4.04 -18.39 14.39
CA PRO A 56 -2.65 -18.40 14.86
C PRO A 56 -1.67 -17.90 13.79
N PRO A 57 -0.55 -17.27 14.21
CA PRO A 57 0.41 -16.64 13.31
C PRO A 57 1.23 -17.71 12.59
N SER A 58 1.36 -17.63 11.26
CA SER A 58 2.53 -18.23 10.57
C SER A 58 2.64 -17.96 9.08
N HIS A 59 1.66 -17.34 8.40
CA HIS A 59 1.78 -17.13 6.96
C HIS A 59 1.54 -15.65 6.64
N HIS A 60 2.62 -14.87 6.53
CA HIS A 60 2.55 -13.53 5.93
C HIS A 60 2.82 -13.62 4.41
N TRP A 61 2.50 -12.53 3.72
CA TRP A 61 2.96 -12.27 2.36
C TRP A 61 3.47 -10.85 2.27
N GLY A 62 4.80 -10.71 2.13
CA GLY A 62 5.46 -9.45 2.41
C GLY A 62 5.15 -9.01 3.85
N LEU A 63 4.63 -7.80 4.05
CA LEU A 63 4.27 -7.27 5.37
C LEU A 63 2.84 -7.54 5.82
N PHE A 64 1.99 -8.09 4.95
CA PHE A 64 0.60 -8.37 5.27
C PHE A 64 0.42 -9.79 5.79
N GLU A 65 -0.47 -9.97 6.76
CA GLU A 65 -0.83 -11.30 7.26
C GLU A 65 -1.74 -12.00 6.25
N LYS A 66 -1.46 -13.26 5.90
CA LYS A 66 -2.43 -14.11 5.17
C LYS A 66 -3.42 -14.67 6.20
N SER A 67 -4.69 -14.39 6.01
CA SER A 67 -5.77 -15.00 6.79
C SER A 67 -6.62 -15.89 5.90
N THR A 68 -6.78 -17.14 6.33
CA THR A 68 -7.74 -18.08 5.76
C THR A 68 -9.08 -17.90 6.45
N GLN A 69 -10.10 -17.51 5.70
CA GLN A 69 -11.45 -17.43 6.21
C GLN A 69 -12.26 -18.60 5.71
N ASN A 70 -12.98 -19.25 6.62
CA ASN A 70 -13.98 -20.27 6.29
C ASN A 70 -15.40 -19.76 6.61
N PRO A 71 -15.88 -18.65 6.00
CA PRO A 71 -17.23 -18.20 6.27
C PRO A 71 -18.23 -19.27 5.81
N SER A 72 -19.19 -19.56 6.68
CA SER A 72 -20.30 -20.45 6.37
C SER A 72 -21.60 -19.68 6.50
N PHE A 73 -22.40 -19.68 5.43
CA PHE A 73 -23.75 -19.13 5.45
C PHE A 73 -24.68 -20.16 4.82
N LYS A 74 -25.56 -20.75 5.64
CA LYS A 74 -26.33 -21.96 5.29
C LYS A 74 -25.40 -23.13 4.91
N LYS A 75 -25.78 -23.97 3.94
CA LYS A 75 -24.99 -25.12 3.43
C LYS A 75 -23.81 -24.72 2.53
N VAL A 76 -23.62 -23.44 2.23
CA VAL A 76 -22.52 -22.97 1.39
C VAL A 76 -21.31 -22.68 2.28
N LYS A 77 -20.28 -23.51 2.13
CA LYS A 77 -18.96 -23.29 2.72
C LYS A 77 -18.08 -22.64 1.66
N TRP A 78 -17.47 -21.52 1.99
CA TRP A 78 -16.46 -20.88 1.15
C TRP A 78 -15.17 -20.78 1.95
N LYS A 79 -14.03 -21.03 1.28
CA LYS A 79 -12.70 -20.84 1.83
C LYS A 79 -12.07 -19.73 1.00
N GLY A 80 -11.75 -18.62 1.64
CA GLY A 80 -11.10 -17.48 0.99
C GLY A 80 -9.80 -17.14 1.65
N LEU A 81 -8.80 -16.81 0.84
CA LEU A 81 -7.52 -16.33 1.32
C LEU A 81 -7.45 -14.82 1.11
N SER A 82 -7.03 -14.09 2.14
CA SER A 82 -6.91 -12.64 2.07
C SER A 82 -5.68 -12.12 2.78
N LEU A 83 -5.17 -11.00 2.28
CA LEU A 83 -4.22 -10.16 3.00
C LEU A 83 -4.97 -9.31 4.03
N VAL A 84 -4.43 -9.27 5.22
CA VAL A 84 -4.97 -8.54 6.37
C VAL A 84 -3.91 -7.56 6.85
N GLY A 85 -4.34 -6.31 6.98
CA GLY A 85 -3.60 -5.22 7.61
C GLY A 85 -4.31 -4.73 8.86
N SER A 86 -3.96 -3.54 9.32
CA SER A 86 -4.65 -2.85 10.41
C SER A 86 -5.31 -1.56 9.93
N THR A 87 -6.45 -1.23 10.52
CA THR A 87 -7.02 0.11 10.36
C THR A 87 -6.21 1.07 11.22
N ALA A 88 -5.83 2.20 10.64
CA ALA A 88 -5.17 3.24 11.40
C ALA A 88 -6.15 4.05 12.26
N GLU A 89 -5.63 4.78 13.25
CA GLU A 89 -6.45 5.74 13.98
C GLU A 89 -7.11 6.73 12.99
N PRO A 90 -8.45 6.92 13.06
CA PRO A 90 -9.21 7.53 11.96
C PRO A 90 -8.85 9.00 11.69
N LYS A 91 -8.24 9.70 12.65
CA LYS A 91 -7.97 11.15 12.54
C LYS A 91 -6.49 11.52 12.51
N THR A 92 -5.58 10.60 12.79
CA THR A 92 -4.15 10.96 12.93
C THR A 92 -3.52 11.12 11.56
N ALA A 93 -3.02 12.32 11.25
CA ALA A 93 -2.33 12.66 10.00
C ALA A 93 -0.81 12.62 10.15
N LEU A 94 -0.29 13.16 11.26
CA LEU A 94 1.14 13.28 11.50
C LEU A 94 1.49 12.77 12.90
N TYR A 95 2.54 11.97 12.98
CA TYR A 95 3.29 11.72 14.21
C TYR A 95 4.76 12.09 13.97
N LEU A 96 5.20 13.18 14.58
CA LEU A 96 6.57 13.65 14.52
C LEU A 96 7.27 13.38 15.83
N LYS A 97 8.37 12.61 15.81
CA LYS A 97 9.14 12.30 17.03
C LYS A 97 9.59 13.57 17.74
N ASP A 98 9.52 13.57 19.06
CA ASP A 98 10.06 14.67 19.86
C ASP A 98 11.58 14.58 19.95
N GLN A 99 12.25 15.43 19.17
CA GLN A 99 13.70 15.64 19.21
C GLN A 99 14.10 16.92 19.99
N GLY A 100 13.16 17.54 20.70
CA GLY A 100 13.39 18.77 21.46
C GLY A 100 13.43 20.04 20.61
N PHE A 101 12.98 20.01 19.36
CA PHE A 101 12.90 21.19 18.48
C PHE A 101 11.48 21.34 17.90
N PRO A 102 11.01 22.59 17.68
CA PRO A 102 9.71 22.81 17.04
C PRO A 102 9.79 22.45 15.56
N VAL A 103 8.67 21.99 14.98
CA VAL A 103 8.55 21.85 13.53
C VAL A 103 8.18 23.18 12.89
N VAL A 104 8.77 23.48 11.75
CA VAL A 104 8.58 24.72 11.01
C VAL A 104 7.82 24.45 9.73
N LEU A 105 6.73 25.20 9.50
CA LEU A 105 6.01 25.16 8.22
C LEU A 105 6.42 26.32 7.32
N ALA A 106 6.63 26.04 6.03
CA ALA A 106 6.96 27.04 5.02
C ALA A 106 6.29 26.72 3.67
N GLY A 107 6.09 27.75 2.86
CA GLY A 107 5.42 27.64 1.55
C GLY A 107 3.99 27.12 1.67
N ASN A 108 3.65 26.15 0.81
CA ASN A 108 2.32 25.55 0.72
C ASN A 108 2.10 24.36 1.66
N ALA A 109 2.94 24.21 2.68
CA ALA A 109 2.84 23.08 3.60
C ALA A 109 1.44 22.98 4.24
N ARG A 110 0.93 21.76 4.43
CA ARG A 110 -0.41 21.56 4.97
C ARG A 110 -0.53 20.25 5.74
N ILE A 111 -1.17 20.32 6.91
CA ILE A 111 -1.45 19.15 7.75
C ILE A 111 -2.94 19.15 8.07
N GLU A 112 -3.70 18.25 7.42
CA GLU A 112 -5.13 18.06 7.64
C GLU A 112 -5.39 16.76 8.40
N GLY A 113 -5.89 16.90 9.63
CA GLY A 113 -6.03 15.84 10.62
C GLY A 113 -5.17 16.09 11.87
N ASN A 114 -5.30 15.20 12.84
CA ASN A 114 -4.63 15.32 14.13
C ASN A 114 -3.12 15.13 13.99
N ALA A 115 -2.35 15.96 14.69
CA ALA A 115 -0.90 15.95 14.65
C ALA A 115 -0.32 15.72 16.06
N PHE A 116 0.53 14.71 16.21
CA PHE A 116 1.38 14.53 17.38
C PHE A 116 2.71 15.23 17.12
N LEU A 117 2.99 16.28 17.90
CA LEU A 117 4.08 17.21 17.70
C LEU A 117 5.05 17.21 18.90
N PRO A 118 6.33 17.56 18.70
CA PRO A 118 7.29 17.75 19.77
C PRO A 118 6.79 18.70 20.86
N GLU A 119 7.33 18.63 22.08
CA GLU A 119 6.98 19.53 23.19
C GLU A 119 7.12 21.03 22.81
N ARG A 120 8.11 21.36 21.97
CA ARG A 120 8.30 22.72 21.47
C ARG A 120 7.27 23.17 20.43
N GLY A 121 6.37 22.28 20.02
CA GLY A 121 5.22 22.57 19.16
C GLY A 121 5.58 22.82 17.69
N ILE A 122 4.78 23.67 17.06
CA ILE A 122 4.84 24.01 15.64
C ILE A 122 4.85 25.54 15.46
N LYS A 123 5.62 26.03 14.49
CA LYS A 123 5.67 27.46 14.17
C LYS A 123 5.69 27.73 12.67
N ARG A 124 5.32 28.96 12.31
CA ARG A 124 5.50 29.49 10.97
C ARG A 124 6.99 29.74 10.72
N GLY A 125 7.43 29.52 9.50
CA GLY A 125 8.76 29.90 9.04
C GLY A 125 8.75 30.35 7.60
N ASN A 126 9.95 30.42 7.06
CA ASN A 126 10.21 30.89 5.72
C ASN A 126 11.36 30.07 5.14
N ILE A 127 11.22 29.67 3.89
CA ILE A 127 12.31 29.12 3.10
C ILE A 127 12.42 29.96 1.84
N ARG A 128 13.58 30.58 1.63
CA ARG A 128 13.88 31.37 0.43
C ARG A 128 12.89 32.51 0.12
N GLY A 129 12.42 33.21 1.14
CA GLY A 129 11.42 34.28 0.99
C GLY A 129 9.99 33.75 0.93
N LEU A 130 9.77 32.43 0.79
CA LEU A 130 8.45 31.82 0.81
C LEU A 130 8.03 31.53 2.26
N GLY A 131 7.20 32.44 2.80
CA GLY A 131 6.56 32.26 4.10
C GLY A 131 5.49 31.17 4.07
N TYR A 132 5.04 30.77 5.25
CA TYR A 132 3.90 29.88 5.38
C TYR A 132 2.61 30.54 4.89
N LEU A 133 1.93 29.94 3.90
CA LEU A 133 0.74 30.50 3.27
C LEU A 133 -0.58 30.04 3.89
N GLY A 134 -0.56 29.06 4.80
CA GLY A 134 -1.78 28.54 5.42
C GLY A 134 -2.36 29.44 6.53
N ASP A 135 -3.68 29.35 6.71
CA ASP A 135 -4.41 30.05 7.76
C ASP A 135 -4.11 29.45 9.14
N TYR A 136 -4.05 28.12 9.22
CA TYR A 136 -3.76 27.36 10.44
C TYR A 136 -2.51 26.50 10.27
N LEU A 137 -1.74 26.32 11.34
CA LEU A 137 -0.57 25.44 11.34
C LEU A 137 -0.96 23.94 11.27
N VAL A 138 -2.11 23.59 11.84
CA VAL A 138 -2.69 22.24 11.80
C VAL A 138 -4.20 22.38 11.68
N TYR A 139 -4.80 21.68 10.71
CA TYR A 139 -6.25 21.61 10.51
C TYR A 139 -6.79 20.36 11.21
N GLY A 140 -6.69 20.33 12.53
CA GLY A 140 -7.01 19.20 13.41
C GLY A 140 -6.47 19.40 14.82
N ASP A 141 -6.62 18.39 15.69
CA ASP A 141 -6.13 18.48 17.08
C ASP A 141 -4.60 18.38 17.13
N GLN A 142 -3.97 19.20 17.97
CA GLN A 142 -2.55 19.08 18.29
C GLN A 142 -2.37 18.30 19.59
N LYS A 143 -1.51 17.29 19.55
CA LYS A 143 -1.17 16.42 20.69
C LYS A 143 0.35 16.40 20.86
N GLN A 144 0.82 16.07 22.05
CA GLN A 144 2.26 15.92 22.30
C GLN A 144 2.74 14.54 21.84
N SER A 145 3.84 14.49 21.11
CA SER A 145 4.52 13.27 20.69
C SER A 145 5.52 12.78 21.75
N ARG A 146 6.09 11.59 21.52
CA ARG A 146 7.11 11.00 22.39
C ARG A 146 8.48 11.11 21.73
N LYS A 147 9.52 10.92 22.54
CA LYS A 147 10.92 10.79 22.07
C LYS A 147 11.21 9.51 21.28
N SER A 148 10.20 8.69 21.01
CA SER A 148 10.29 7.50 20.18
C SER A 148 9.09 7.43 19.24
N LEU A 149 9.32 6.90 18.04
CA LEU A 149 8.22 6.61 17.12
C LEU A 149 7.39 5.41 17.60
N PRO A 150 6.08 5.40 17.34
CA PRO A 150 5.24 4.22 17.51
C PRO A 150 5.86 3.07 16.73
N GLN A 151 6.06 1.95 17.39
CA GLN A 151 6.79 0.85 16.82
C GLN A 151 5.90 -0.02 15.92
N LEU A 152 6.47 -0.68 14.91
CA LEU A 152 5.77 -1.75 14.19
C LEU A 152 5.27 -2.83 15.15
N SER A 153 4.14 -3.46 14.83
CA SER A 153 3.66 -4.62 15.59
C SER A 153 4.73 -5.72 15.67
N PRO A 154 4.81 -6.52 16.76
CA PRO A 154 5.77 -7.61 16.85
C PRO A 154 5.74 -8.53 15.63
N GLY A 155 4.55 -8.93 15.16
CA GLY A 155 4.42 -9.79 13.97
C GLY A 155 4.96 -9.15 12.69
N SER A 156 4.77 -7.84 12.49
CA SER A 156 5.36 -7.13 11.34
C SER A 156 6.89 -7.03 11.43
N ARG A 157 7.45 -6.90 12.64
CA ARG A 157 8.90 -6.89 12.83
C ARG A 157 9.53 -8.25 12.62
N ASP A 158 8.94 -9.30 13.19
CA ASP A 158 9.40 -10.68 13.02
C ASP A 158 9.36 -11.05 11.53
N GLN A 159 8.29 -10.64 10.83
CA GLN A 159 8.17 -10.86 9.39
C GLN A 159 9.23 -10.10 8.58
N LEU A 160 9.62 -8.89 8.97
CA LEU A 160 10.74 -8.19 8.32
C LEU A 160 12.04 -8.96 8.50
N GLU A 161 12.36 -9.35 9.74
CA GLU A 161 13.57 -10.13 10.02
C GLU A 161 13.58 -11.44 9.23
N ASP A 162 12.44 -12.12 9.09
CA ASP A 162 12.29 -13.32 8.27
C ASP A 162 12.51 -13.05 6.78
N LEU A 163 11.96 -11.96 6.21
CA LEU A 163 12.13 -11.60 4.79
C LEU A 163 13.59 -11.35 4.41
N TYR A 164 14.39 -10.82 5.33
CA TYR A 164 15.82 -10.55 5.12
C TYR A 164 16.73 -11.66 5.66
N GLY A 165 16.16 -12.76 6.19
CA GLY A 165 16.89 -13.96 6.59
C GLY A 165 17.15 -14.92 5.43
N ASP A 166 17.66 -16.12 5.75
CA ASP A 166 17.91 -17.17 4.75
C ASP A 166 16.59 -17.80 4.28
N TYR A 167 16.01 -17.24 3.23
CA TYR A 167 14.69 -17.62 2.71
C TYR A 167 14.78 -18.83 1.76
N SER A 168 15.15 -19.99 2.29
CA SER A 168 15.31 -21.26 1.53
C SER A 168 13.99 -21.96 1.15
N ARG A 169 12.82 -21.37 1.45
CA ARG A 169 11.51 -22.00 1.25
C ARG A 169 10.92 -21.70 -0.14
N GLY A 170 10.34 -22.71 -0.78
CA GLY A 170 9.64 -22.60 -2.06
C GLY A 170 10.33 -23.32 -3.21
N ILE A 171 9.67 -23.34 -4.37
CA ILE A 171 10.16 -23.99 -5.58
C ILE A 171 11.04 -23.01 -6.34
N ARG A 172 12.34 -23.30 -6.40
CA ARG A 172 13.29 -22.51 -7.18
C ARG A 172 13.08 -22.73 -8.67
N LEU A 173 12.88 -21.64 -9.42
CA LEU A 173 12.86 -21.63 -10.86
C LEU A 173 14.28 -21.48 -11.42
N THR A 174 14.57 -22.21 -12.48
CA THR A 174 15.88 -22.17 -13.15
C THR A 174 16.03 -20.96 -14.07
N ASN A 175 14.92 -20.46 -14.62
CA ASN A 175 14.85 -19.30 -15.52
C ASN A 175 13.70 -18.39 -15.11
N ILE A 176 13.75 -17.13 -15.52
CA ILE A 176 12.65 -16.17 -15.35
C ILE A 176 11.67 -16.36 -16.52
N PRO A 177 10.46 -16.90 -16.30
CA PRO A 177 9.48 -17.04 -17.35
C PRO A 177 8.96 -15.66 -17.81
N ALA A 178 8.56 -15.57 -19.08
CA ALA A 178 7.93 -14.35 -19.60
C ALA A 178 6.58 -14.07 -18.91
N GLU A 179 5.84 -15.13 -18.59
CA GLU A 179 4.56 -15.06 -17.86
C GLU A 179 4.49 -16.18 -16.83
N LEU A 180 4.07 -15.85 -15.60
CA LEU A 180 3.85 -16.80 -14.52
C LEU A 180 2.73 -16.30 -13.61
N SER A 181 1.77 -17.17 -13.34
CA SER A 181 0.73 -16.96 -12.33
C SER A 181 0.82 -18.08 -11.30
N ALA A 182 1.02 -17.73 -10.03
CA ALA A 182 1.14 -18.69 -8.92
C ALA A 182 0.06 -18.45 -7.87
N SER A 183 -0.65 -19.51 -7.47
CA SER A 183 -1.67 -19.45 -6.43
C SER A 183 -1.04 -19.27 -5.04
N TYR A 184 -1.70 -18.50 -4.17
CA TYR A 184 -1.28 -18.30 -2.78
C TYR A 184 -1.60 -19.47 -1.87
N THR A 185 -2.38 -20.43 -2.36
CA THR A 185 -2.60 -21.73 -1.71
C THR A 185 -1.57 -22.79 -2.08
N GLU A 186 -0.69 -22.52 -3.04
CA GLU A 186 0.38 -23.42 -3.49
C GLU A 186 1.75 -23.03 -2.92
N GLU A 187 2.77 -23.84 -3.18
CA GLU A 187 4.14 -23.51 -2.81
C GLU A 187 4.65 -22.26 -3.56
N THR A 188 5.32 -21.38 -2.83
CA THR A 188 5.89 -20.13 -3.37
C THR A 188 6.86 -20.43 -4.51
N GLN A 189 6.65 -19.79 -5.66
CA GLN A 189 7.58 -19.84 -6.78
C GLN A 189 8.71 -18.84 -6.55
N ARG A 190 9.96 -19.28 -6.64
CA ARG A 190 11.12 -18.47 -6.26
C ARG A 190 12.05 -18.25 -7.44
N ILE A 191 12.36 -16.98 -7.72
CA ILE A 191 13.30 -16.55 -8.75
C ILE A 191 14.50 -15.96 -8.02
N GLU A 192 15.69 -16.53 -8.25
CA GLU A 192 16.93 -16.11 -7.59
C GLU A 192 18.02 -15.77 -8.61
N GLY A 193 18.82 -14.74 -8.32
CA GLY A 193 19.96 -14.35 -9.15
C GLY A 193 20.85 -13.33 -8.44
N ASP A 194 21.92 -12.90 -9.10
CA ASP A 194 22.74 -11.81 -8.59
C ASP A 194 22.15 -10.44 -8.94
N MET A 195 21.99 -10.21 -10.24
CA MET A 195 21.24 -9.10 -10.80
C MET A 195 20.04 -9.65 -11.57
N ILE A 196 18.85 -9.16 -11.25
CA ILE A 196 17.60 -9.57 -11.90
C ILE A 196 17.03 -8.39 -12.65
N LEU A 197 16.93 -8.51 -13.97
CA LEU A 197 16.25 -7.56 -14.84
C LEU A 197 14.86 -8.11 -15.21
N LEU A 198 13.82 -7.53 -14.62
CA LEU A 198 12.44 -7.78 -15.00
C LEU A 198 12.08 -6.81 -16.13
N ASN A 199 12.39 -7.17 -17.38
CA ASN A 199 12.00 -6.47 -18.59
C ASN A 199 10.97 -7.27 -19.42
N ASN A 200 9.70 -6.86 -19.38
CA ASN A 200 8.54 -7.49 -20.04
C ASN A 200 8.01 -8.78 -19.38
N GLN A 201 8.30 -9.00 -18.10
CA GLN A 201 7.73 -10.15 -17.38
C GLN A 201 6.34 -9.82 -16.85
N LYS A 202 5.45 -10.80 -16.94
CA LYS A 202 4.11 -10.78 -16.36
C LYS A 202 4.06 -11.78 -15.20
N LEU A 203 4.27 -11.28 -13.99
CA LEU A 203 4.34 -12.11 -12.79
C LEU A 203 3.16 -11.79 -11.89
N LYS A 204 2.37 -12.81 -11.56
CA LYS A 204 1.18 -12.67 -10.73
C LYS A 204 1.14 -13.69 -9.60
N GLY A 205 0.84 -13.22 -8.39
CA GLY A 205 0.52 -14.05 -7.25
C GLY A 205 1.72 -14.43 -6.39
N ASN A 206 1.74 -15.67 -5.90
CA ASN A 206 2.65 -16.22 -4.89
C ASN A 206 4.08 -16.45 -5.42
N ILE A 207 4.72 -15.36 -5.86
CA ILE A 207 6.04 -15.34 -6.49
C ILE A 207 6.97 -14.46 -5.67
N LEU A 208 8.14 -15.00 -5.31
CA LEU A 208 9.22 -14.31 -4.63
C LEU A 208 10.39 -14.13 -5.61
N VAL A 209 10.80 -12.88 -5.83
CA VAL A 209 11.97 -12.54 -6.65
C VAL A 209 13.05 -12.01 -5.73
N GLN A 210 14.19 -12.69 -5.67
CA GLN A 210 15.27 -12.37 -4.75
C GLN A 210 16.59 -12.22 -5.50
N ALA A 211 17.29 -11.10 -5.30
CA ALA A 211 18.60 -10.85 -5.89
C ALA A 211 19.65 -10.57 -4.81
N SER A 212 20.87 -11.11 -4.96
CA SER A 212 21.97 -10.82 -4.02
C SER A 212 22.55 -9.41 -4.17
N ASN A 213 22.27 -8.73 -5.29
CA ASN A 213 22.78 -7.38 -5.55
C ASN A 213 21.66 -6.40 -5.94
N LYS A 214 21.00 -6.63 -7.08
CA LYS A 214 20.05 -5.65 -7.63
C LYS A 214 18.87 -6.26 -8.37
N ILE A 215 17.68 -5.70 -8.15
CA ILE A 215 16.49 -5.91 -9.00
C ILE A 215 16.21 -4.64 -9.79
N ILE A 216 15.93 -4.77 -11.08
CA ILE A 216 15.45 -3.69 -11.95
C ILE A 216 14.08 -4.08 -12.50
N VAL A 217 13.05 -3.32 -12.16
CA VAL A 217 11.69 -3.44 -12.72
C VAL A 217 11.56 -2.50 -13.90
N GLY A 218 11.55 -3.07 -15.11
CA GLY A 218 11.44 -2.34 -16.36
C GLY A 218 10.01 -1.93 -16.70
N LYS A 219 9.87 -0.87 -17.51
CA LYS A 219 8.61 -0.20 -17.90
C LYS A 219 7.46 -1.11 -18.38
N ARG A 220 7.78 -2.26 -18.99
CA ARG A 220 6.78 -3.17 -19.58
C ARG A 220 6.47 -4.38 -18.72
N SER A 221 6.99 -4.43 -17.50
CA SER A 221 6.74 -5.53 -16.57
C SER A 221 5.43 -5.31 -15.82
N GLU A 222 4.63 -6.36 -15.74
CA GLU A 222 3.33 -6.37 -15.07
C GLU A 222 3.48 -7.26 -13.83
N LEU A 223 3.67 -6.64 -12.66
CA LEU A 223 3.89 -7.34 -11.40
C LEU A 223 2.69 -7.14 -10.47
N PHE A 224 1.98 -8.22 -10.14
CA PHE A 224 0.79 -8.18 -9.30
C PHE A 224 0.85 -9.21 -8.18
N GLY A 225 0.91 -8.76 -6.95
CA GLY A 225 0.98 -9.60 -5.77
C GLY A 225 2.35 -10.23 -5.54
N VAL A 226 3.39 -9.82 -6.27
CA VAL A 226 4.76 -10.34 -6.18
C VAL A 226 5.52 -9.68 -5.02
N VAL A 227 6.49 -10.40 -4.44
CA VAL A 227 7.45 -9.85 -3.46
C VAL A 227 8.84 -9.77 -4.09
N LEU A 228 9.49 -8.61 -4.00
CA LEU A 228 10.85 -8.35 -4.49
C LEU A 228 11.78 -8.13 -3.29
N ILE A 229 12.93 -8.81 -3.27
CA ILE A 229 13.94 -8.68 -2.20
C ILE A 229 15.33 -8.54 -2.82
N ALA A 230 16.01 -7.42 -2.59
CA ALA A 230 17.41 -7.23 -3.00
C ALA A 230 18.04 -6.05 -2.28
N PRO A 231 19.38 -5.99 -2.12
CA PRO A 231 20.01 -4.79 -1.54
C PRO A 231 19.62 -3.49 -2.22
N LYS A 232 19.54 -3.50 -3.57
CA LYS A 232 19.12 -2.36 -4.38
C LYS A 232 17.94 -2.74 -5.27
N ILE A 233 16.89 -1.94 -5.27
CA ILE A 233 15.74 -2.10 -6.17
C ILE A 233 15.54 -0.81 -6.95
N GLU A 234 15.53 -0.92 -8.28
CA GLU A 234 15.22 0.17 -9.19
C GLU A 234 13.89 -0.12 -9.89
N ILE A 235 12.93 0.77 -9.74
CA ILE A 235 11.65 0.73 -10.45
C ILE A 235 11.71 1.81 -11.52
N GLN A 236 11.74 1.44 -12.80
CA GLN A 236 11.88 2.40 -13.88
C GLN A 236 10.62 3.26 -14.06
N SER A 237 10.78 4.38 -14.74
CA SER A 237 9.68 5.29 -15.06
C SER A 237 8.54 4.60 -15.82
N ASP A 238 7.31 5.07 -15.60
CA ASP A 238 6.07 4.58 -16.23
C ASP A 238 5.72 3.11 -15.90
N VAL A 239 6.31 2.51 -14.87
CA VAL A 239 5.90 1.18 -14.38
C VAL A 239 4.51 1.25 -13.73
N TYR A 240 3.69 0.24 -14.02
CA TYR A 240 2.40 0.00 -13.37
C TYR A 240 2.37 -1.39 -12.74
N GLY A 241 1.91 -1.50 -11.48
CA GLY A 241 1.80 -2.79 -10.80
C GLY A 241 1.22 -2.69 -9.40
N ALA A 242 1.16 -3.82 -8.71
CA ALA A 242 0.80 -3.89 -7.29
C ALA A 242 1.69 -4.94 -6.63
N PHE A 243 2.84 -4.55 -6.10
CA PHE A 243 3.82 -5.47 -5.51
C PHE A 243 4.46 -4.88 -4.26
N GLN A 244 5.14 -5.73 -3.50
CA GLN A 244 5.90 -5.34 -2.33
C GLN A 244 7.40 -5.48 -2.62
N ALA A 245 8.19 -4.46 -2.30
CA ALA A 245 9.62 -4.39 -2.53
C ALA A 245 10.37 -4.11 -1.22
N PHE A 246 11.38 -4.93 -0.95
CA PHE A 246 12.14 -4.96 0.29
C PHE A 246 13.62 -4.84 -0.04
N ALA A 247 14.26 -3.77 0.41
CA ALA A 247 15.68 -3.52 0.19
C ALA A 247 16.46 -3.28 1.48
N THR A 248 17.72 -3.69 1.49
CA THR A 248 18.61 -3.43 2.63
C THR A 248 19.41 -2.14 2.48
N GLU A 249 19.58 -1.64 1.24
CA GLU A 249 20.36 -0.42 0.96
C GLU A 249 19.48 0.68 0.34
N GLN A 250 18.78 0.39 -0.76
CA GLN A 250 18.11 1.44 -1.53
C GLN A 250 16.92 0.95 -2.38
N ILE A 251 15.86 1.76 -2.43
CA ILE A 251 14.81 1.71 -3.44
C ILE A 251 14.76 3.05 -4.21
N GLN A 252 15.00 2.99 -5.51
CA GLN A 252 14.84 4.13 -6.41
C GLN A 252 13.62 3.92 -7.29
N VAL A 253 12.66 4.84 -7.24
CA VAL A 253 11.48 4.84 -8.12
C VAL A 253 11.66 5.92 -9.18
N GLY A 254 11.39 5.58 -10.43
CA GLY A 254 11.39 6.51 -11.55
C GLY A 254 10.18 7.43 -11.56
N ASN A 255 10.04 8.19 -12.64
CA ASN A 255 8.97 9.17 -12.80
C ASN A 255 7.68 8.48 -13.27
N ARG A 256 6.52 9.03 -12.86
CA ARG A 256 5.19 8.56 -13.29
C ARG A 256 4.96 7.06 -13.05
N VAL A 257 5.49 6.54 -11.96
CA VAL A 257 5.23 5.16 -11.53
C VAL A 257 3.88 5.12 -10.81
N GLU A 258 3.06 4.13 -11.15
CA GLU A 258 1.73 3.94 -10.58
C GLU A 258 1.70 2.57 -9.87
N LEU A 259 1.80 2.59 -8.54
CA LEU A 259 1.66 1.37 -7.73
C LEU A 259 0.29 1.33 -7.05
N ALA A 260 -0.46 0.27 -7.32
CA ALA A 260 -1.77 0.04 -6.72
C ALA A 260 -1.65 -0.66 -5.35
N PHE A 261 -2.67 -0.45 -4.54
CA PHE A 261 -2.77 -1.07 -3.22
C PHE A 261 -2.89 -2.60 -3.35
N PRO A 262 -2.23 -3.41 -2.48
CA PRO A 262 -1.50 -3.04 -1.26
C PRO A 262 0.03 -3.02 -1.44
N SER A 263 0.54 -2.10 -2.28
CA SER A 263 1.99 -1.98 -2.48
C SER A 263 2.75 -1.56 -1.22
N VAL A 264 3.98 -2.06 -1.09
CA VAL A 264 4.89 -1.71 0.01
C VAL A 264 6.26 -1.46 -0.59
N LEU A 265 6.88 -0.33 -0.28
CA LEU A 265 8.29 -0.09 -0.55
C LEU A 265 8.98 0.09 0.80
N CYS A 266 9.85 -0.84 1.16
CA CYS A 266 10.49 -0.87 2.46
C CYS A 266 11.99 -0.96 2.32
N VAL A 267 12.71 0.00 2.89
CA VAL A 267 14.15 -0.11 3.13
C VAL A 267 14.37 -0.47 4.59
N TYR A 268 14.92 -1.67 4.84
CA TYR A 268 15.27 -2.16 6.17
C TYR A 268 16.79 -2.24 6.29
N GLN A 269 17.38 -1.19 6.84
CA GLN A 269 18.81 -1.05 6.92
C GLN A 269 19.37 -1.89 8.09
N GLN A 270 20.06 -2.98 7.75
CA GLN A 270 20.63 -3.92 8.72
C GLN A 270 22.02 -3.51 9.23
N SER A 271 22.75 -2.68 8.48
CA SER A 271 24.10 -2.23 8.82
C SER A 271 24.27 -0.76 8.45
N ALA A 272 25.13 -0.06 9.18
CA ALA A 272 25.49 1.30 8.80
C ALA A 272 26.09 1.29 7.39
N PRO A 273 25.84 2.32 6.56
CA PRO A 273 26.47 2.41 5.25
C PRO A 273 28.00 2.48 5.47
N PRO A 274 28.80 2.03 4.50
CA PRO A 274 30.22 2.39 4.46
C PRO A 274 30.36 3.92 4.62
N GLU A 275 31.49 4.39 5.16
CA GLU A 275 31.78 5.83 5.23
C GLU A 275 31.96 6.39 3.80
N GLU A 276 30.85 6.60 3.10
CA GLU A 276 30.79 7.29 1.83
C GLU A 276 30.79 8.80 2.10
N THR A 277 31.42 9.56 1.22
CA THR A 277 31.22 11.00 1.15
C THR A 277 29.82 11.26 0.60
N VAL A 278 28.87 11.45 1.52
CA VAL A 278 27.43 11.66 1.36
C VAL A 278 26.67 10.38 0.96
N PRO A 279 25.96 9.73 1.89
CA PRO A 279 25.20 8.52 1.59
C PRO A 279 24.01 8.82 0.66
N PRO A 280 23.62 7.87 -0.21
CA PRO A 280 22.47 8.04 -1.08
C PRO A 280 21.15 8.06 -0.30
N ILE A 281 20.13 8.72 -0.86
CA ILE A 281 18.75 8.64 -0.36
C ILE A 281 18.31 7.17 -0.39
N LYS A 282 17.73 6.69 0.72
CA LYS A 282 17.37 5.27 0.89
C LYS A 282 16.14 4.91 0.07
N LEU A 283 15.08 5.70 0.16
CA LEU A 283 13.86 5.52 -0.63
C LEU A 283 13.51 6.84 -1.33
N ALA A 284 13.77 6.90 -2.63
CA ALA A 284 13.50 8.09 -3.43
C ALA A 284 12.39 7.82 -4.45
N LEU A 285 11.32 8.62 -4.39
CA LEU A 285 10.31 8.66 -5.45
C LEU A 285 10.74 9.59 -6.57
N GLY A 286 10.45 9.21 -7.81
CA GLY A 286 10.49 10.11 -8.96
C GLY A 286 9.23 10.98 -9.02
N GLU A 287 9.30 12.06 -9.82
CA GLU A 287 8.21 13.03 -9.97
C GLU A 287 6.98 12.43 -10.66
N GLY A 288 5.79 12.88 -10.25
CA GLY A 288 4.53 12.45 -10.82
C GLY A 288 4.14 11.01 -10.48
N SER A 289 4.86 10.36 -9.56
CA SER A 289 4.61 8.98 -9.14
C SER A 289 3.51 8.91 -8.09
N ASN A 290 2.65 7.91 -8.20
CA ASN A 290 1.50 7.70 -7.33
C ASN A 290 1.54 6.30 -6.73
N ILE A 291 1.74 6.23 -5.42
CA ILE A 291 1.94 4.99 -4.68
C ILE A 291 0.76 4.79 -3.73
N ARG A 292 -0.02 3.74 -3.93
CA ARG A 292 -1.09 3.36 -3.01
C ARG A 292 -0.62 2.22 -2.12
N GLY A 293 -0.47 2.49 -0.84
CA GLY A 293 0.09 1.56 0.13
C GLY A 293 1.09 2.22 1.06
N SER A 294 2.21 1.54 1.35
CA SER A 294 3.11 1.98 2.44
C SER A 294 4.55 2.19 2.00
N LEU A 295 5.14 3.31 2.43
CA LEU A 295 6.57 3.58 2.32
C LEU A 295 7.21 3.44 3.71
N LEU A 296 8.25 2.64 3.82
CA LEU A 296 8.94 2.38 5.07
C LEU A 296 10.44 2.58 4.94
N TYR A 297 11.02 3.31 5.88
CA TYR A 297 12.45 3.29 6.19
C TYR A 297 12.62 2.96 7.67
N ILE A 298 13.38 1.89 7.92
CA ILE A 298 13.58 1.33 9.25
C ILE A 298 15.07 1.07 9.41
N GLU A 299 15.64 1.57 10.51
CA GLU A 299 17.05 1.37 10.84
C GLU A 299 17.16 0.40 12.00
N ARG A 300 17.87 -0.72 11.81
CA ARG A 300 18.04 -1.75 12.83
C ARG A 300 19.00 -1.33 13.95
N THR A 301 20.04 -0.57 13.60
CA THR A 301 21.17 -0.27 14.48
C THR A 301 20.89 0.84 15.49
N GLY A 302 19.83 1.62 15.30
CA GLY A 302 19.46 2.72 16.19
C GLY A 302 20.49 3.84 16.25
N VAL A 303 21.37 3.95 15.26
CA VAL A 303 22.40 4.98 15.20
C VAL A 303 21.79 6.19 14.52
N GLU A 304 21.16 7.06 15.33
CA GLU A 304 20.59 8.32 14.84
C GLU A 304 21.70 9.25 14.32
N LYS A 305 22.03 9.16 13.03
CA LYS A 305 22.81 10.17 12.31
C LYS A 305 21.87 11.00 11.46
N ILE A 306 21.94 12.32 11.63
CA ILE A 306 21.32 13.23 10.68
C ILE A 306 22.28 13.33 9.50
N ASP A 307 21.97 12.57 8.45
CA ASP A 307 22.73 12.60 7.21
C ASP A 307 22.43 13.86 6.38
N HIS A 308 23.30 14.15 5.43
CA HIS A 308 23.10 15.29 4.51
C HIS A 308 21.86 15.12 3.62
N ASN A 309 21.58 13.86 3.24
CA ASN A 309 20.43 13.51 2.41
C ASN A 309 19.26 13.01 3.29
N PRO A 310 18.01 13.21 2.84
CA PRO A 310 16.86 12.60 3.48
C PRO A 310 16.89 11.07 3.31
N ASP A 311 16.31 10.33 4.25
CA ASP A 311 16.15 8.87 4.12
C ASP A 311 15.02 8.51 3.16
N ILE A 312 13.90 9.23 3.25
CA ILE A 312 12.79 9.14 2.29
C ILE A 312 12.61 10.48 1.59
N GLN A 313 12.48 10.44 0.26
CA GLN A 313 12.13 11.61 -0.56
C GLN A 313 10.84 11.39 -1.34
N ILE A 314 9.90 12.31 -1.16
CA ILE A 314 8.63 12.41 -1.90
C ILE A 314 8.62 13.78 -2.59
N PRO A 315 9.00 13.85 -3.88
CA PRO A 315 9.13 15.12 -4.60
C PRO A 315 7.76 15.73 -4.93
N GLU A 316 7.79 16.94 -5.46
CA GLU A 316 6.60 17.62 -5.96
C GLU A 316 5.86 16.77 -7.01
N ASN A 317 4.55 16.99 -7.14
CA ASN A 317 3.65 16.25 -8.03
C ASN A 317 3.54 14.73 -7.78
N SER A 318 4.25 14.18 -6.80
CA SER A 318 4.10 12.79 -6.38
C SER A 318 3.10 12.66 -5.24
N ARG A 319 2.44 11.50 -5.18
CA ARG A 319 1.38 11.20 -4.21
C ARG A 319 1.57 9.84 -3.57
N VAL A 320 1.33 9.77 -2.27
CA VAL A 320 1.22 8.51 -1.52
C VAL A 320 -0.18 8.43 -0.90
N ASP A 321 -0.98 7.47 -1.34
CA ASP A 321 -2.27 7.15 -0.72
C ASP A 321 -2.07 5.99 0.26
N GLY A 322 -1.81 6.29 1.53
CA GLY A 322 -1.58 5.30 2.58
C GLY A 322 -0.66 5.77 3.71
N GLN A 323 0.38 5.00 4.02
CA GLN A 323 1.25 5.25 5.18
C GLN A 323 2.69 5.55 4.77
N VAL A 324 3.30 6.54 5.42
CA VAL A 324 4.75 6.77 5.37
C VAL A 324 5.29 6.58 6.78
N TYR A 325 6.21 5.63 6.95
CA TYR A 325 6.88 5.35 8.21
C TYR A 325 8.40 5.48 8.03
N CYS A 326 8.96 6.58 8.51
CA CYS A 326 10.38 6.90 8.37
C CYS A 326 11.03 7.00 9.75
N GLN A 327 11.95 6.09 10.08
CA GLN A 327 12.70 6.20 11.34
C GLN A 327 13.79 7.28 11.33
N GLY A 328 14.04 7.93 10.19
CA GLY A 328 14.99 9.03 10.05
C GLY A 328 14.33 10.29 9.48
N SER A 329 14.94 10.86 8.45
CA SER A 329 14.53 12.15 7.88
C SER A 329 13.67 11.99 6.61
N LEU A 330 12.61 12.79 6.54
CA LEU A 330 11.66 12.80 5.42
C LEU A 330 11.69 14.15 4.68
N ASP A 331 12.02 14.12 3.39
CA ASP A 331 11.80 15.23 2.46
C ASP A 331 10.43 15.06 1.79
N LEU A 332 9.43 15.76 2.29
CA LEU A 332 8.07 15.73 1.77
C LEU A 332 7.75 17.07 1.09
N GLN A 333 7.78 17.08 -0.25
CA GLN A 333 7.36 18.19 -1.10
C GLN A 333 6.07 17.87 -1.87
N GLY A 334 5.77 16.58 -2.07
CA GLY A 334 4.53 16.08 -2.64
C GLY A 334 3.37 15.96 -1.64
N GLN A 335 2.47 15.01 -1.88
CA GLN A 335 1.25 14.80 -1.09
C GLN A 335 1.20 13.39 -0.49
N VAL A 336 0.84 13.31 0.80
CA VAL A 336 0.47 12.07 1.47
C VAL A 336 -1.00 12.15 1.84
N ASN A 337 -1.84 11.37 1.17
CA ASN A 337 -3.22 11.13 1.59
C ASN A 337 -3.20 9.98 2.58
N GLY A 338 -3.12 10.30 3.87
CA GLY A 338 -3.03 9.30 4.92
C GLY A 338 -2.20 9.77 6.09
N ILE A 339 -1.21 8.96 6.47
CA ILE A 339 -0.51 9.10 7.75
C ILE A 339 0.99 9.09 7.57
N VAL A 340 1.65 10.06 8.20
CA VAL A 340 3.10 10.15 8.25
C VAL A 340 3.58 9.93 9.68
N TYR A 341 4.50 8.99 9.85
CA TYR A 341 5.33 8.83 11.04
C TYR A 341 6.77 9.14 10.64
N THR A 342 7.38 10.17 11.23
CA THR A 342 8.77 10.52 10.88
C THR A 342 9.55 11.04 12.09
N SER A 343 10.86 10.82 12.12
CA SER A 343 11.72 11.37 13.18
C SER A 343 11.93 12.87 13.02
N LEU A 344 12.12 13.35 11.78
CA LEU A 344 12.20 14.76 11.44
C LEU A 344 11.85 15.00 9.96
N PHE A 345 11.55 16.25 9.62
CA PHE A 345 11.49 16.70 8.23
C PHE A 345 12.82 17.31 7.81
N GLN A 346 13.27 17.04 6.59
CA GLN A 346 14.53 17.58 6.06
C GLN A 346 14.34 17.94 4.61
N THR A 347 14.70 19.15 4.21
CA THR A 347 14.65 19.56 2.80
C THR A 347 15.89 20.35 2.43
N PHE A 348 16.40 20.13 1.23
CA PHE A 348 17.58 20.82 0.72
C PHE A 348 17.19 21.86 -0.32
N GLN A 349 17.52 23.12 -0.06
CA GLN A 349 17.12 24.25 -0.89
C GLN A 349 18.29 25.21 -1.07
N ASN A 350 18.69 25.47 -2.32
CA ASN A 350 19.80 26.37 -2.69
C ASN A 350 21.11 26.14 -1.92
N GLY A 351 21.55 24.90 -1.76
CA GLY A 351 22.80 24.63 -1.05
C GLY A 351 22.68 24.57 0.47
N SER A 352 21.48 24.81 1.02
CA SER A 352 21.22 24.80 2.47
C SER A 352 20.29 23.66 2.87
N ASN A 353 20.64 22.97 3.95
CA ASN A 353 19.81 21.93 4.54
C ASN A 353 18.91 22.52 5.65
N TYR A 354 17.60 22.36 5.50
CA TYR A 354 16.60 22.84 6.45
C TYR A 354 16.07 21.67 7.26
N ILE A 355 16.50 21.61 8.53
CA ILE A 355 16.14 20.53 9.46
C ILE A 355 14.88 20.91 10.23
N ASN A 356 13.99 19.95 10.39
CA ASN A 356 12.66 20.07 10.98
C ASN A 356 11.73 21.08 10.29
N HIS A 357 11.90 21.22 8.97
CA HIS A 357 11.05 22.08 8.13
C HIS A 357 10.21 21.22 7.19
N LEU A 358 8.87 21.34 7.29
CA LEU A 358 7.96 20.85 6.26
C LEU A 358 7.74 21.97 5.24
N PHE A 359 8.25 21.77 4.03
CA PHE A 359 8.23 22.74 2.95
C PHE A 359 7.38 22.25 1.80
N ASN A 360 6.31 22.97 1.46
CA ASN A 360 5.31 22.64 0.41
C ASN A 360 4.52 21.33 0.62
N GLY A 361 5.07 20.37 1.36
CA GLY A 361 4.49 19.06 1.59
C GLY A 361 3.09 19.10 2.23
N GLN A 362 2.23 18.22 1.73
CA GLN A 362 0.83 18.15 2.17
C GLN A 362 0.55 16.78 2.77
N ILE A 363 -0.08 16.76 3.93
CA ILE A 363 -0.53 15.55 4.61
C ILE A 363 -2.04 15.70 4.82
N ASN A 364 -2.83 14.81 4.24
CA ASN A 364 -4.29 14.84 4.32
C ASN A 364 -4.83 13.49 4.78
N ARG A 365 -5.20 13.38 6.06
CA ARG A 365 -5.79 12.16 6.60
C ARG A 365 -7.19 11.89 6.05
N ALA A 366 -7.99 12.94 5.82
CA ALA A 366 -9.38 12.82 5.40
C ALA A 366 -9.52 12.25 3.97
N ALA A 367 -8.49 12.38 3.14
CA ALA A 367 -8.44 11.79 1.81
C ALA A 367 -8.23 10.26 1.81
N LEU A 368 -7.80 9.66 2.92
CA LEU A 368 -7.60 8.21 3.03
C LEU A 368 -8.86 7.52 3.59
N PRO A 369 -9.43 6.52 2.90
CA PRO A 369 -10.63 5.82 3.36
C PRO A 369 -10.48 5.21 4.76
N GLU A 370 -11.57 5.15 5.54
CA GLU A 370 -11.56 4.53 6.87
C GLU A 370 -11.29 3.02 6.80
N GLU A 371 -11.66 2.39 5.69
CA GLU A 371 -11.44 0.97 5.42
C GLU A 371 -10.01 0.64 5.01
N TYR A 372 -9.12 1.64 4.88
CA TYR A 372 -7.73 1.41 4.55
C TYR A 372 -7.07 0.48 5.58
N ALA A 373 -6.59 -0.68 5.11
CA ALA A 373 -5.96 -1.70 5.92
C ALA A 373 -4.44 -1.68 5.68
N GLY A 374 -3.72 -0.83 6.42
CA GLY A 374 -2.28 -0.63 6.28
C GLY A 374 -1.43 -1.59 7.09
N ILE A 375 -0.15 -1.24 7.23
CA ILE A 375 0.78 -1.92 8.13
C ILE A 375 0.46 -1.53 9.58
N SER A 376 0.54 -2.52 10.48
CA SER A 376 0.27 -2.35 11.91
C SER A 376 1.41 -1.61 12.61
N ILE A 377 1.12 -0.37 13.01
CA ILE A 377 2.02 0.54 13.70
C ILE A 377 1.40 0.93 15.05
N GLY A 378 2.18 0.82 16.12
CA GLY A 378 1.76 1.05 17.49
C GLY A 378 0.81 -0.04 18.00
N ASN A 379 -0.11 0.33 18.90
CA ASN A 379 -1.08 -0.58 19.50
C ASN A 379 -2.34 -0.72 18.63
N GLN A 380 -2.21 -0.72 17.30
CA GLN A 380 -3.32 -0.87 16.36
C GLN A 380 -3.76 -2.33 16.31
N ASN A 381 -4.81 -2.65 17.07
CA ASN A 381 -5.31 -4.03 17.20
C ASN A 381 -6.48 -4.36 16.25
N GLN A 382 -7.07 -3.36 15.58
CA GLN A 382 -8.19 -3.58 14.70
C GLN A 382 -7.69 -4.03 13.32
N LYS A 383 -7.83 -5.34 13.07
CA LYS A 383 -7.50 -5.95 11.77
C LYS A 383 -8.56 -5.59 10.73
N ALA A 384 -8.11 -5.32 9.51
CA ALA A 384 -8.98 -5.14 8.35
C ALA A 384 -8.39 -5.83 7.12
N ARG A 385 -9.27 -6.19 6.18
CA ARG A 385 -8.87 -6.87 4.95
C ARG A 385 -8.26 -5.87 3.98
N ALA A 386 -7.02 -6.12 3.55
CA ALA A 386 -6.37 -5.36 2.49
C ALA A 386 -6.79 -5.87 1.10
N GLN A 387 -6.71 -7.18 0.86
CA GLN A 387 -6.94 -7.73 -0.48
C GLN A 387 -7.43 -9.17 -0.43
N TRP A 388 -8.31 -9.56 -1.37
CA TRP A 388 -8.56 -10.97 -1.68
C TRP A 388 -7.48 -11.51 -2.62
N LEU A 389 -7.01 -12.72 -2.37
CA LEU A 389 -5.92 -13.32 -3.13
C LEU A 389 -6.43 -14.30 -4.20
N ASP A 390 -7.23 -15.28 -3.78
CA ASP A 390 -7.76 -16.39 -4.59
C ASP A 390 -8.99 -17.06 -3.96
#